data_AF-A0A961S690-F1
#
_entry.id   AF-A0A961S690-F1
#
_cell.length_a   1.000
_cell.length_b   1.000
_cell.length_c   1.000
_cell.angle_alpha   90.00
_cell.angle_beta   90.00
_cell.angle_gamma   90.00
#
_symmetry.space_group_name_H-M   'P 1'
#
loop_
_entity.id
_entity.type
_entity.pdbx_description
1 polymer ?
#
loop_
_entity_poly.entity_id
_entity_poly.type
_entity_poly.pdbx_seq_one_letter_code
_entity_poly.pdbx_strand_id
1 'polypeptide(L)'
;VTDFADRRLGKTIVRCKDRPGFIANRLGCYWMQLALVEAIAQGLTVEEADAVMGKPFGIPKTGVFGLADLVGIDLMPRVNASLAAALDETDAFQSVNVPLPRVASMIEAGFTGRKGKGGFYRLNRAAGKRMEAMDLATGEYRPAQRPVIDLPAPVLEQANAHGRYARAVMLKTLAYAAALLGDAA
;
A
#
# COMPACT_ATOMS: atom_id res chain seq x y z
N VAL A 1 -16.20 -16.12 23.82
CA VAL A 1 -15.83 -15.78 22.43
C VAL A 1 -14.42 -16.25 22.08
N THR A 2 -13.40 -15.97 22.89
CA THR A 2 -12.00 -16.35 22.63
C THR A 2 -11.81 -17.85 22.38
N ASP A 3 -12.32 -18.71 23.26
CA ASP A 3 -12.20 -20.17 23.10
C ASP A 3 -12.83 -20.70 21.80
N PHE A 4 -14.00 -20.18 21.44
CA PHE A 4 -14.68 -20.54 20.20
C PHE A 4 -13.89 -20.10 18.96
N ALA A 5 -13.40 -18.86 18.93
CA ALA A 5 -12.66 -18.34 17.78
C ALA A 5 -11.33 -19.08 17.57
N ASP A 6 -10.62 -19.42 18.65
CA ASP A 6 -9.38 -20.18 18.58
C ASP A 6 -9.65 -21.65 18.20
N ARG A 7 -10.39 -22.38 19.03
CA ARG A 7 -10.51 -23.84 18.91
C ARG A 7 -11.51 -24.31 17.86
N ARG A 8 -12.59 -23.56 17.61
CA ARG A 8 -13.62 -23.96 16.65
C ARG A 8 -13.41 -23.38 15.26
N LEU A 9 -12.87 -22.16 15.17
CA LEU A 9 -12.63 -21.49 13.88
C LEU A 9 -11.16 -21.53 13.43
N GLY A 10 -10.24 -21.99 14.28
CA GLY A 10 -8.82 -22.08 13.98
C GLY A 10 -8.16 -20.70 13.79
N LYS A 11 -8.65 -19.66 14.46
CA LYS A 11 -8.15 -18.29 14.32
C LYS A 11 -7.23 -17.94 15.49
N THR A 12 -6.04 -17.43 15.19
CA THR A 12 -5.18 -16.84 16.22
C THR A 12 -5.74 -15.50 16.68
N ILE A 13 -5.84 -15.32 18.00
CA ILE A 13 -6.44 -14.13 18.60
C ILE A 13 -5.33 -13.20 19.09
N VAL A 14 -5.32 -11.98 18.57
CA VAL A 14 -4.47 -10.89 19.04
C VAL A 14 -5.33 -9.94 19.86
N ARG A 15 -5.05 -9.83 21.16
CA ARG A 15 -5.70 -8.84 22.02
C ARG A 15 -5.16 -7.46 21.66
N CYS A 16 -6.05 -6.48 21.55
CA CYS A 16 -5.70 -5.10 21.26
C CYS A 16 -6.59 -4.16 22.06
N LYS A 17 -6.16 -2.91 22.19
CA LYS A 17 -6.96 -1.85 22.79
C LYS A 17 -7.97 -1.33 21.78
N ASP A 18 -9.08 -0.81 22.30
CA ASP A 18 -10.10 -0.16 21.48
C ASP A 18 -9.64 1.24 21.06
N ARG A 19 -8.81 1.28 20.02
CA ARG A 19 -8.22 2.49 19.43
C ARG A 19 -8.57 2.59 17.94
N PRO A 20 -8.59 3.80 17.35
CA PRO A 20 -8.92 4.00 15.94
C PRO A 20 -8.09 3.11 15.00
N GLY A 21 -8.75 2.17 14.33
CA GLY A 21 -8.11 1.22 13.40
C GLY A 21 -7.44 0.01 14.07
N PHE A 22 -7.60 -0.18 15.37
CA PHE A 22 -6.98 -1.25 16.16
C PHE A 22 -5.47 -1.34 15.89
N ILE A 23 -4.93 -2.55 15.66
CA ILE A 23 -3.53 -2.75 15.26
C ILE A 23 -3.39 -2.84 13.73
N ALA A 24 -4.15 -3.75 13.12
CA ALA A 24 -3.93 -4.12 11.72
C ALA A 24 -4.36 -3.02 10.73
N ASN A 25 -5.54 -2.45 10.90
CA ASN A 25 -6.02 -1.40 9.97
C ASN A 25 -5.22 -0.12 10.16
N ARG A 26 -4.84 0.20 11.40
CA ARG A 26 -3.94 1.28 11.78
C ARG A 26 -2.62 1.23 11.00
N LEU A 27 -1.91 0.12 11.13
CA LEU A 27 -0.60 -0.07 10.49
C LEU A 27 -0.73 -0.24 8.98
N GLY A 28 -1.77 -0.95 8.52
CA GLY A 28 -2.04 -1.19 7.12
C GLY A 28 -2.31 0.10 6.33
N CYS A 29 -3.15 1.00 6.86
CA CYS A 29 -3.43 2.28 6.22
C CYS A 29 -2.17 3.16 6.15
N TYR A 30 -1.40 3.22 7.25
CA TYR A 30 -0.13 3.96 7.27
C TYR A 30 0.85 3.43 6.23
N TRP A 31 1.11 2.12 6.24
CA TRP A 31 2.04 1.46 5.32
C TRP A 31 1.62 1.67 3.85
N MET A 32 0.34 1.45 3.55
CA MET A 32 -0.18 1.63 2.19
C MET A 32 -0.02 3.06 1.71
N GLN A 33 -0.51 4.03 2.50
CA GLN A 33 -0.44 5.44 2.15
C GLN A 33 1.02 5.90 1.96
N LEU A 34 1.90 5.56 2.90
CA LEU A 34 3.31 5.90 2.81
C LEU A 34 3.97 5.29 1.57
N ALA A 35 3.66 4.03 1.26
CA ALA A 35 4.22 3.34 0.12
C ALA A 35 3.81 3.97 -1.23
N LEU A 36 2.57 4.46 -1.36
CA LEU A 36 2.14 5.22 -2.54
C LEU A 36 2.87 6.57 -2.63
N VAL A 37 2.91 7.31 -1.53
CA VAL A 37 3.55 8.63 -1.45
C VAL A 37 5.02 8.55 -1.85
N GLU A 38 5.76 7.62 -1.25
CA GLU A 38 7.19 7.44 -1.50
C GLU A 38 7.48 6.93 -2.91
N ALA A 39 6.64 6.05 -3.47
CA ALA A 39 6.83 5.57 -4.84
C ALA A 39 6.66 6.69 -5.86
N ILE A 40 5.61 7.51 -5.70
CA ILE A 40 5.35 8.67 -6.56
C ILE A 40 6.46 9.71 -6.41
N ALA A 41 6.85 10.05 -5.17
CA ALA A 41 7.87 11.06 -4.90
C ALA A 41 9.25 10.68 -5.44
N GLN A 42 9.58 9.38 -5.43
CA GLN A 42 10.86 8.86 -5.92
C GLN A 42 10.82 8.47 -7.41
N GLY A 43 9.68 8.65 -8.09
CA GLY A 43 9.54 8.38 -9.52
C GLY A 43 9.65 6.89 -9.88
N LEU A 44 9.32 5.98 -8.96
CA LEU A 44 9.29 4.55 -9.27
C LEU A 44 8.09 4.23 -10.17
N THR A 45 8.23 3.20 -10.99
CA THR A 45 7.08 2.60 -11.66
C THR A 45 6.23 1.81 -10.66
N VAL A 46 4.95 1.61 -11.00
CA VAL A 46 4.02 0.76 -10.25
C VAL A 46 4.61 -0.64 -10.05
N GLU A 47 5.21 -1.20 -11.11
CA GLU A 47 5.77 -2.54 -11.07
C GLU A 47 7.03 -2.63 -10.18
N GLU A 48 7.93 -1.65 -10.25
CA GLU A 48 9.11 -1.60 -9.38
C GLU A 48 8.70 -1.50 -7.91
N ALA A 49 7.80 -0.59 -7.58
CA ALA A 49 7.33 -0.41 -6.21
C ALA A 49 6.70 -1.70 -5.64
N ASP A 50 5.85 -2.37 -6.42
CA ASP A 50 5.22 -3.64 -6.02
C ASP A 50 6.23 -4.78 -5.86
N ALA A 51 7.25 -4.84 -6.71
CA ALA A 51 8.28 -5.85 -6.62
C ALA A 51 9.22 -5.62 -5.42
N VAL A 52 9.54 -4.36 -5.10
CA VAL A 52 10.27 -4.00 -3.88
C VAL A 52 9.44 -4.33 -2.63
N MET A 53 8.16 -3.94 -2.60
CA MET A 53 7.24 -4.14 -1.49
C MET A 53 6.47 -5.48 -1.56
N GLY A 54 7.07 -6.48 -2.20
CA GLY A 54 6.48 -7.81 -2.37
C GLY A 54 7.31 -8.88 -1.68
N LYS A 55 7.84 -9.80 -2.49
CA LYS A 55 8.61 -10.97 -2.05
C LYS A 55 9.73 -10.65 -1.04
N PRO A 56 10.51 -9.55 -1.14
CA PRO A 56 11.61 -9.26 -0.21
C PRO A 56 11.16 -9.15 1.25
N PHE A 57 9.90 -8.75 1.48
CA PHE A 57 9.34 -8.56 2.83
C PHE A 57 8.26 -9.59 3.17
N GLY A 58 8.15 -10.68 2.39
CA GLY A 58 7.12 -11.71 2.59
C GLY A 58 5.69 -11.24 2.24
N ILE A 59 5.55 -10.10 1.58
CA ILE A 59 4.27 -9.54 1.15
C ILE A 59 3.84 -10.24 -0.15
N PRO A 60 2.54 -10.53 -0.34
CA PRO A 60 2.06 -11.13 -1.58
C PRO A 60 2.52 -10.38 -2.83
N LYS A 61 2.65 -11.08 -3.96
CA LYS A 61 3.08 -10.51 -5.25
C LYS A 61 2.21 -9.35 -5.77
N THR A 62 1.05 -9.13 -5.16
CA THR A 62 0.20 -7.97 -5.44
C THR A 62 0.87 -6.65 -5.05
N GLY A 63 1.89 -6.68 -4.18
CA GLY A 63 2.58 -5.46 -3.74
C GLY A 63 1.61 -4.46 -3.10
N VAL A 64 1.91 -3.18 -3.29
CA VAL A 64 1.19 -2.04 -2.73
C VAL A 64 0.11 -1.57 -3.69
N PHE A 65 0.46 -1.28 -4.94
CA PHE A 65 -0.46 -0.79 -5.95
C PHE A 65 -1.43 -1.88 -6.43
N GLY A 66 -0.94 -3.11 -6.64
CA GLY A 66 -1.84 -4.23 -6.96
C GLY A 66 -2.78 -4.60 -5.80
N LEU A 67 -2.42 -4.29 -4.56
CA LEU A 67 -3.31 -4.39 -3.40
C LEU A 67 -4.31 -3.22 -3.34
N ALA A 68 -3.89 -1.99 -3.63
CA ALA A 68 -4.79 -0.85 -3.79
C ALA A 68 -5.88 -1.13 -4.85
N ASP A 69 -5.50 -1.72 -5.99
CA ASP A 69 -6.43 -2.16 -7.03
C ASP A 69 -7.41 -3.25 -6.56
N LEU A 70 -6.95 -4.14 -5.68
CA LEU A 70 -7.76 -5.24 -5.15
C LEU A 70 -8.78 -4.74 -4.13
N VAL A 71 -8.35 -3.85 -3.22
CA VAL A 71 -9.21 -3.24 -2.21
C VAL A 71 -10.23 -2.30 -2.86
N GLY A 72 -9.75 -1.44 -3.75
CA GLY A 72 -10.53 -0.36 -4.37
C GLY A 72 -9.87 0.98 -4.08
N ILE A 73 -9.41 1.66 -5.13
CA ILE A 73 -8.68 2.93 -5.02
C ILE A 73 -9.59 4.03 -4.44
N ASP A 74 -10.89 3.98 -4.76
CA ASP A 74 -11.92 4.93 -4.29
C ASP A 74 -12.25 4.79 -2.80
N LEU A 75 -11.87 3.67 -2.17
CA LEU A 75 -12.04 3.49 -0.73
C LEU A 75 -10.91 4.15 0.06
N MET A 76 -9.71 4.23 -0.51
CA MET A 76 -8.53 4.71 0.22
C MET A 76 -8.70 6.12 0.78
N PRO A 77 -9.12 7.15 0.01
CA PRO A 77 -9.28 8.50 0.55
C PRO A 77 -10.33 8.57 1.67
N ARG A 78 -11.41 7.78 1.57
CA ARG A 78 -12.48 7.73 2.57
C ARG A 78 -12.01 7.10 3.88
N VAL A 79 -11.31 5.98 3.78
CA VAL A 79 -10.73 5.29 4.94
C VAL A 79 -9.67 6.17 5.61
N ASN A 80 -8.77 6.77 4.82
CA ASN A 80 -7.73 7.64 5.36
C ASN A 80 -8.31 8.89 6.02
N ALA A 81 -9.31 9.54 5.43
CA ALA A 81 -9.98 10.70 6.03
C ALA A 81 -10.67 10.33 7.35
N SER A 82 -11.37 9.19 7.40
CA SER A 82 -11.99 8.71 8.63
C SER A 82 -10.95 8.38 9.70
N LEU A 83 -9.81 7.78 9.32
CA LEU A 83 -8.76 7.45 10.26
C LEU A 83 -8.06 8.71 10.79
N ALA A 84 -7.73 9.66 9.92
CA ALA A 84 -7.10 10.92 10.28
C ALA A 84 -7.98 11.75 11.23
N ALA A 85 -9.29 11.82 10.98
CA ALA A 85 -10.23 12.55 11.83
C ALA A 85 -10.39 11.92 13.23
N ALA A 86 -10.14 10.62 13.36
CA ALA A 86 -10.23 9.91 14.63
C ALA A 86 -8.95 9.99 15.47
N LEU A 87 -7.93 10.72 15.00
CA LEU A 87 -6.61 10.77 15.61
C LEU A 87 -6.16 12.15 16.03
N ASP A 88 -5.25 12.13 17.01
CA ASP A 88 -4.50 13.31 17.39
C ASP A 88 -3.71 13.87 16.20
N GLU A 89 -3.61 15.19 16.16
CA GLU A 89 -2.89 15.94 15.12
C GLU A 89 -1.38 15.64 15.13
N THR A 90 -0.86 15.16 16.26
CA THR A 90 0.55 14.79 16.44
C THR A 90 0.87 13.36 16.00
N ASP A 91 -0.15 12.57 15.65
CA ASP A 91 0.05 11.19 15.19
C ASP A 91 0.81 11.17 13.85
N ALA A 92 1.79 10.27 13.72
CA ALA A 92 2.61 10.18 12.52
C ALA A 92 1.80 9.90 11.24
N PHE A 93 0.61 9.30 11.35
CA PHE A 93 -0.31 9.12 10.22
C PHE A 93 -0.69 10.44 9.56
N GLN A 94 -0.81 11.53 10.32
CA GLN A 94 -1.15 12.85 9.77
C GLN A 94 -0.11 13.32 8.76
N SER A 95 1.17 13.03 9.00
CA SER A 95 2.27 13.41 8.10
C SER A 95 2.29 12.66 6.76
N VAL A 96 1.72 11.45 6.72
CA VAL A 96 1.70 10.62 5.50
C VAL A 96 0.36 10.73 4.76
N ASN A 97 -0.69 11.18 5.44
CA ASN A 97 -2.01 11.41 4.86
C ASN A 97 -2.07 12.70 4.03
N VAL A 98 -1.25 12.73 2.97
CA VAL A 98 -1.17 13.84 2.02
C VAL A 98 -2.02 13.58 0.78
N PRO A 99 -2.55 14.64 0.13
CA PRO A 99 -3.26 14.50 -1.13
C PRO A 99 -2.39 13.85 -2.22
N LEU A 100 -2.98 12.93 -2.98
CA LEU A 100 -2.36 12.29 -4.13
C LEU A 100 -3.14 12.66 -5.42
N PRO A 101 -2.78 13.74 -6.14
CA PRO A 101 -3.54 14.22 -7.30
C PRO A 101 -3.75 13.16 -8.40
N ARG A 102 -2.77 12.26 -8.58
CA ARG A 102 -2.90 11.12 -9.50
C ARG A 102 -4.03 10.18 -9.09
N VAL A 103 -4.13 9.86 -7.80
CA VAL A 103 -5.20 9.00 -7.27
C VAL A 103 -6.57 9.68 -7.41
N ALA A 104 -6.65 10.99 -7.13
CA ALA A 104 -7.89 11.75 -7.30
C ALA A 104 -8.38 11.73 -8.76
N SER A 105 -7.49 12.05 -9.72
CA SER A 105 -7.84 12.04 -11.15
C SER A 105 -8.20 10.64 -11.67
N MET A 106 -7.57 9.58 -11.15
CA MET A 106 -7.96 8.19 -11.44
C MET A 106 -9.39 7.89 -11.00
N ILE A 107 -9.76 8.27 -9.78
CA ILE A 107 -11.11 8.06 -9.22
C ILE A 107 -12.14 8.82 -10.06
N GLU A 108 -11.88 10.09 -10.38
CA GLU A 108 -12.77 10.92 -11.22
C GLU A 108 -13.00 10.31 -12.62
N ALA A 109 -11.95 9.73 -13.22
CA ALA A 109 -12.04 9.05 -14.52
C ALA A 109 -12.68 7.64 -14.45
N GLY A 110 -12.97 7.13 -13.24
CA GLY A 110 -13.56 5.82 -13.00
C GLY A 110 -12.57 4.65 -12.96
N PHE A 111 -11.28 4.93 -12.77
CA PHE A 111 -10.23 3.94 -12.53
C PHE A 111 -10.12 3.62 -11.03
N THR A 112 -11.05 2.81 -10.54
CA THR A 112 -11.20 2.49 -9.11
C THR A 112 -10.58 1.15 -8.70
N GLY A 113 -9.82 0.50 -9.58
CA GLY A 113 -9.20 -0.82 -9.34
C GLY A 113 -9.87 -1.94 -10.12
N ARG A 114 -9.75 -3.18 -9.62
CA ARG A 114 -10.14 -4.42 -10.36
C ARG A 114 -11.63 -4.53 -10.67
N LYS A 115 -12.48 -3.88 -9.88
CA LYS A 115 -13.95 -3.88 -10.06
C LYS A 115 -14.44 -2.80 -11.04
N GLY A 116 -13.59 -1.80 -11.34
CA GLY A 116 -13.91 -0.68 -12.23
C GLY A 116 -13.31 -0.84 -13.64
N LYS A 117 -12.96 0.28 -14.27
CA LYS A 117 -12.28 0.32 -15.58
C LYS A 117 -10.81 -0.17 -15.54
N GLY A 118 -10.31 -0.51 -14.36
CA GLY A 118 -8.89 -0.70 -14.04
C GLY A 118 -8.48 0.21 -12.89
N GLY A 119 -7.23 0.08 -12.43
CA GLY A 119 -6.61 0.97 -11.46
C GLY A 119 -5.18 1.28 -11.88
N PHE A 120 -4.21 1.06 -11.02
CA PHE A 120 -2.80 1.16 -11.41
C PHE A 120 -2.43 0.09 -12.43
N TYR A 121 -3.10 -1.06 -12.38
CA TYR A 121 -3.10 -2.07 -13.41
C TYR A 121 -4.47 -2.18 -14.08
N ARG A 122 -4.46 -2.56 -15.35
CA ARG A 122 -5.69 -2.97 -16.05
C ARG A 122 -5.42 -4.11 -17.00
N LEU A 123 -6.46 -4.93 -17.20
CA LEU A 123 -6.46 -5.94 -18.24
C LEU A 123 -7.09 -5.35 -19.50
N ASN A 124 -6.28 -5.05 -20.51
CA ASN A 124 -6.75 -4.58 -21.80
C ASN A 124 -7.35 -5.75 -22.60
N ARG A 125 -8.69 -5.87 -22.57
CA ARG A 125 -9.42 -6.93 -23.27
C ARG A 125 -9.48 -6.72 -24.78
N ALA A 126 -9.43 -5.47 -25.25
CA ALA A 126 -9.44 -5.15 -26.67
C ALA A 126 -8.11 -5.54 -27.35
N ALA A 127 -6.99 -5.43 -26.64
CA ALA A 127 -5.66 -5.83 -27.10
C ALA A 127 -5.28 -7.26 -26.68
N GLY A 128 -6.23 -8.21 -26.73
CA GLY A 128 -5.94 -9.63 -26.50
C GLY A 128 -5.68 -10.03 -25.04
N LYS A 129 -6.31 -9.36 -24.07
CA LYS A 129 -6.14 -9.59 -22.61
C LYS A 129 -4.71 -9.35 -22.13
N ARG A 130 -4.08 -8.27 -22.59
CA ARG A 130 -2.75 -7.86 -22.14
C ARG A 130 -2.85 -7.09 -20.82
N MET A 131 -1.93 -7.37 -19.88
CA MET A 131 -1.81 -6.56 -18.67
C MET A 131 -1.10 -5.24 -19.02
N GLU A 132 -1.66 -4.14 -18.56
CA GLU A 132 -1.10 -2.80 -18.68
C GLU A 132 -0.93 -2.20 -17.29
N ALA A 133 0.10 -1.38 -17.13
CA ALA A 133 0.37 -0.61 -15.93
C ALA A 133 0.32 0.89 -16.27
N MET A 134 -0.18 1.68 -15.34
CA MET A 134 -0.22 3.13 -15.44
C MET A 134 1.16 3.72 -15.15
N ASP A 135 1.60 4.64 -16.00
CA ASP A 135 2.70 5.54 -15.68
C ASP A 135 2.23 6.57 -14.65
N LEU A 136 2.89 6.63 -13.48
CA LEU A 136 2.45 7.49 -12.39
C LEU A 136 2.60 8.99 -12.72
N ALA A 137 3.54 9.35 -13.59
CA ALA A 137 3.80 10.72 -13.98
C ALA A 137 2.81 11.21 -15.02
N THR A 138 2.52 10.43 -16.06
CA THR A 138 1.63 10.84 -17.16
C THR A 138 0.18 10.42 -16.94
N GLY A 139 -0.06 9.29 -16.29
CA GLY A 139 -1.36 8.63 -16.16
C GLY A 139 -1.74 7.76 -17.36
N GLU A 140 -0.86 7.66 -18.35
CA GLU A 140 -1.06 6.82 -19.52
C GLU A 140 -0.77 5.36 -19.18
N TYR A 141 -1.47 4.46 -19.85
CA TYR A 141 -1.22 3.03 -19.71
C TYR A 141 -0.22 2.57 -20.75
N ARG A 142 0.74 1.77 -20.29
CA ARG A 142 1.68 1.05 -21.14
C ARG A 142 1.60 -0.44 -20.84
N PRO A 143 2.08 -1.31 -21.74
CA PRO A 143 2.26 -2.71 -21.41
C PRO A 143 2.98 -2.89 -20.08
N ALA A 144 2.41 -3.72 -19.20
CA ALA A 144 3.03 -4.03 -17.92
C ALA A 144 4.36 -4.74 -18.17
N GLN A 145 5.39 -4.30 -17.47
CA GLN A 145 6.73 -4.84 -17.60
C GLN A 145 7.05 -5.68 -16.38
N ARG A 146 7.86 -6.73 -16.57
CA ARG A 146 8.40 -7.45 -15.42
C ARG A 146 9.60 -6.66 -14.91
N PRO A 147 9.53 -6.09 -13.70
CA PRO A 147 10.64 -5.30 -13.19
C PRO A 147 11.83 -6.24 -12.95
N VAL A 148 12.99 -5.86 -13.50
CA VAL A 148 14.25 -6.56 -13.25
C VAL A 148 14.80 -6.01 -11.95
N ILE A 149 14.29 -6.52 -10.83
CA ILE A 149 14.88 -6.24 -9.53
C ILE A 149 15.84 -7.39 -9.23
N ASP A 150 17.07 -7.22 -9.68
CA ASP A 150 18.15 -8.07 -9.20
C ASP A 150 18.42 -7.70 -7.74
N LEU A 151 18.16 -8.64 -6.82
CA LEU A 151 18.37 -8.46 -5.38
C LEU A 151 19.51 -9.37 -4.92
N PRO A 152 20.76 -9.07 -5.27
CA PRO A 152 21.90 -9.87 -4.82
C PRO A 152 22.21 -9.65 -3.32
N ALA A 153 21.72 -8.55 -2.74
CA ALA A 153 21.84 -8.18 -1.33
C ALA A 153 20.46 -7.81 -0.75
N PRO A 154 20.27 -7.87 0.59
CA PRO A 154 19.03 -7.42 1.24
C PRO A 154 18.61 -6.05 0.70
N VAL A 155 17.36 -5.91 0.26
CA VAL A 155 16.90 -4.70 -0.44
C VAL A 155 17.12 -3.43 0.37
N LEU A 156 17.07 -3.52 1.70
CA LEU A 156 17.33 -2.41 2.63
C LEU A 156 18.77 -1.91 2.62
N GLU A 157 19.74 -2.69 2.16
CA GLU A 157 21.16 -2.32 2.12
C GLU A 157 21.57 -1.67 0.79
N GLN A 158 20.70 -1.70 -0.22
CA GLN A 158 21.04 -1.20 -1.55
C GLN A 158 21.07 0.33 -1.60
N ALA A 159 22.09 0.90 -2.25
CA ALA A 159 22.21 2.36 -2.44
C ALA A 159 21.36 2.93 -3.59
N ASN A 160 20.77 2.06 -4.42
CA ASN A 160 19.95 2.41 -5.57
C ASN A 160 18.54 2.92 -5.19
N ALA A 161 17.72 3.26 -6.18
CA ALA A 161 16.36 3.75 -5.97
C ALA A 161 15.48 2.76 -5.19
N HIS A 162 15.59 1.46 -5.49
CA HIS A 162 14.83 0.40 -4.82
C HIS A 162 15.15 0.32 -3.32
N GLY A 163 16.42 0.38 -2.94
CA GLY A 163 16.81 0.37 -1.53
C GLY A 163 16.43 1.64 -0.79
N ARG A 164 16.50 2.81 -1.45
CA ARG A 164 15.99 4.07 -0.86
C ARG A 164 14.49 4.00 -0.61
N TYR A 165 13.71 3.55 -1.59
CA TYR A 165 12.27 3.32 -1.44
C TYR A 165 11.96 2.31 -0.33
N ALA A 166 12.67 1.17 -0.32
CA ALA A 166 12.53 0.14 0.69
C ALA A 166 12.72 0.68 2.11
N ARG A 167 13.81 1.42 2.34
CA ARG A 167 14.09 2.06 3.64
C ARG A 167 13.04 3.09 4.01
N ALA A 168 12.67 3.97 3.06
CA ALA A 168 11.72 5.04 3.31
C ALA A 168 10.37 4.51 3.79
N VAL A 169 9.88 3.41 3.21
CA VAL A 169 8.62 2.80 3.62
C VAL A 169 8.78 1.93 4.86
N MET A 170 9.70 0.96 4.85
CA MET A 170 9.75 -0.06 5.90
C MET A 170 10.28 0.48 7.23
N LEU A 171 11.30 1.34 7.22
CA LEU A 171 11.83 1.88 8.48
C LEU A 171 10.81 2.79 9.17
N LYS A 172 10.13 3.66 8.41
CA LYS A 172 9.06 4.51 8.95
C LYS A 172 7.87 3.68 9.43
N THR A 173 7.47 2.64 8.68
CA THR A 173 6.39 1.72 9.08
C THR A 173 6.72 0.99 10.38
N LEU A 174 7.96 0.47 10.52
CA LEU A 174 8.40 -0.21 11.73
C LEU A 174 8.54 0.76 12.91
N ALA A 175 9.05 1.97 12.68
CA ALA A 175 9.09 3.02 13.69
C ALA A 175 7.69 3.40 14.18
N TYR A 176 6.73 3.51 13.26
CA TYR A 176 5.33 3.76 13.61
C TYR A 176 4.71 2.60 14.38
N ALA A 177 4.94 1.35 13.95
CA ALA A 177 4.50 0.17 14.70
C ALA A 177 5.08 0.14 16.13
N ALA A 178 6.36 0.51 16.28
CA ALA A 178 7.00 0.60 17.60
C ALA A 178 6.38 1.71 18.46
N ALA A 179 6.03 2.87 17.87
CA ALA A 179 5.37 3.96 18.58
C ALA A 179 3.95 3.60 19.05
N LEU A 180 3.28 2.66 18.38
CA LEU A 180 1.96 2.16 18.77
C LEU A 180 2.01 1.13 19.91
N LEU A 181 3.19 0.67 20.33
CA LEU A 181 3.34 -0.24 21.46
C LEU A 181 2.86 0.45 22.75
N GLY A 182 1.88 -0.16 23.41
CA GLY A 182 1.25 0.42 24.60
C GLY A 182 0.14 1.43 24.29
N ASP A 183 -0.08 1.82 23.03
CA ASP A 183 -1.24 2.62 22.63
C ASP A 183 -2.35 1.76 22.03
N ALA A 184 -2.05 1.00 20.98
CA ALA A 184 -2.99 0.14 20.26
C ALA A 184 -2.84 -1.35 20.60
N ALA A 185 -1.63 -1.78 20.96
CA ALA A 185 -1.31 -3.14 21.43
C ALA A 185 -1.48 -3.28 22.94
#